data_AF-K2A7C3-F1
#
_entry.id   AF-K2A7C3-F1
#
_cell.length_a   1.000
_cell.length_b   1.000
_cell.length_c   1.000
_cell.angle_alpha   90.00
_cell.angle_beta   90.00
_cell.angle_gamma   90.00
#
_symmetry.space_group_name_H-M   'P 1'
#
loop_
_entity.id
_entity.type
_entity.pdbx_description
1 polymer ?
#
loop_
_entity_poly.entity_id
_entity_poly.type
_entity_poly.pdbx_seq_one_letter_code
_entity_poly.pdbx_strand_id
1 'polypeptide(L)'
;MADAKTKKDDNTNAELEGKDTIKGGGKLPAASTQTHLKVSEIHDNTVVLKNGGLRAVLKTSSVNLHLKSEAEQNAVIFSYQNFLNSIEFPIQIVIRSKK
;
A
#
# COMPACT_ATOMS: atom_id res chain seq x y z
N MET A 1 -64.49 27.00 -4.67
CA MET A 1 -63.39 28.00 -4.68
C MET A 1 -62.12 27.18 -4.91
N ALA A 2 -61.58 27.10 -6.15
CA ALA A 2 -60.66 28.07 -6.76
C ALA A 2 -59.35 28.17 -5.93
N ASP A 3 -58.10 28.00 -6.38
CA ASP A 3 -57.45 27.93 -7.70
C ASP A 3 -55.98 27.45 -7.51
N ALA A 4 -55.30 27.16 -8.61
CA ALA A 4 -53.96 26.54 -8.74
C ALA A 4 -52.73 27.48 -8.64
N LYS A 5 -51.55 26.90 -8.29
CA LYS A 5 -50.18 27.11 -8.87
C LYS A 5 -49.09 26.57 -7.90
N THR A 6 -48.20 25.62 -8.19
CA THR A 6 -47.07 25.47 -9.15
C THR A 6 -45.76 26.23 -8.81
N LYS A 7 -44.69 25.43 -8.54
CA LYS A 7 -43.22 25.58 -8.72
C LYS A 7 -42.44 26.87 -8.31
N LYS A 8 -41.31 26.66 -7.60
CA LYS A 8 -39.90 26.99 -7.96
C LYS A 8 -38.99 26.65 -6.77
N ASP A 9 -38.05 25.72 -6.86
CA ASP A 9 -36.67 25.84 -7.39
C ASP A 9 -35.82 26.83 -6.54
N ASP A 10 -34.85 26.31 -5.75
CA ASP A 10 -33.42 26.68 -5.84
C ASP A 10 -32.59 26.36 -4.58
N ASN A 11 -31.41 25.80 -4.85
CA ASN A 11 -30.30 25.54 -3.94
C ASN A 11 -29.95 26.76 -3.06
N THR A 12 -29.53 26.50 -1.82
CA THR A 12 -28.54 27.36 -1.16
C THR A 12 -27.54 26.49 -0.42
N ASN A 13 -26.34 26.43 -0.99
CA ASN A 13 -25.14 25.91 -0.36
C ASN A 13 -24.88 26.67 0.94
N ALA A 14 -24.58 25.94 2.01
CA ALA A 14 -23.83 26.47 3.14
C ALA A 14 -22.67 25.50 3.40
N GLU A 15 -21.53 25.82 2.80
CA GLU A 15 -20.23 25.39 3.29
C GLU A 15 -20.14 25.75 4.79
N LEU A 16 -19.75 24.79 5.63
CA LEU A 16 -19.19 25.08 6.93
C LEU A 16 -17.80 24.47 6.99
N GLU A 17 -16.85 25.36 6.76
CA GLU A 17 -15.43 25.21 6.92
C GLU A 17 -15.05 24.66 8.31
N GLY A 18 -13.96 23.89 8.30
CA GLY A 18 -12.84 24.00 9.23
C GLY A 18 -13.15 24.31 10.69
N LYS A 19 -13.21 23.27 11.50
CA LYS A 19 -12.74 23.33 12.89
C LYS A 19 -11.74 22.21 13.15
N ASP A 20 -10.52 22.40 12.64
CA ASP A 20 -9.31 21.74 13.15
C ASP A 20 -9.03 22.25 14.56
N THR A 21 -9.81 21.77 15.53
CA THR A 21 -9.48 21.92 16.95
C THR A 21 -9.27 20.53 17.52
N ILE A 22 -8.00 20.11 17.59
CA ILE A 22 -7.56 18.96 18.38
C ILE A 22 -7.75 19.34 19.86
N LYS A 23 -8.84 18.88 20.47
CA LYS A 23 -9.07 18.98 21.91
C LYS A 23 -9.51 17.64 22.47
N GLY A 24 -8.69 17.10 23.38
CA GLY A 24 -9.14 16.15 24.39
C GLY A 24 -8.66 14.73 24.19
N GLY A 25 -7.78 14.31 25.11
CA GLY A 25 -7.27 12.95 25.21
C GLY A 25 -8.39 11.92 25.37
N GLY A 26 -8.46 11.03 24.39
CA GLY A 26 -8.93 9.67 24.53
C GLY A 26 -8.04 8.87 23.60
N LYS A 27 -7.24 7.93 24.13
CA LYS A 27 -6.61 6.93 23.26
C LYS A 27 -7.75 6.26 22.53
N LEU A 28 -7.95 6.59 21.24
CA LEU A 28 -8.73 5.78 20.34
C LEU A 28 -8.22 4.35 20.55
N PRO A 29 -9.07 3.39 20.96
CA PRO A 29 -8.61 2.03 21.12
C PRO A 29 -8.00 1.65 19.78
N ALA A 30 -6.69 1.39 19.76
CA ALA A 30 -6.00 0.99 18.55
C ALA A 30 -6.85 -0.12 17.94
N ALA A 31 -7.35 0.11 16.72
CA ALA A 31 -8.30 -0.81 16.12
C ALA A 31 -7.72 -2.23 16.23
N SER A 32 -8.58 -3.20 16.58
CA SER A 32 -8.16 -4.53 17.06
C SER A 32 -7.24 -5.27 16.07
N THR A 33 -7.26 -4.86 14.80
CA THR A 33 -6.42 -5.32 13.72
C THR A 33 -4.96 -4.83 13.84
N GLN A 34 -4.70 -3.60 14.28
CA GLN A 34 -3.35 -3.07 14.50
C GLN A 34 -2.65 -3.75 15.69
N THR A 35 -3.40 -4.16 16.70
CA THR A 35 -2.85 -4.94 17.83
C THR A 35 -2.32 -6.31 17.38
N HIS A 36 -2.97 -6.92 16.40
CA HIS A 36 -2.55 -8.20 15.81
C HIS A 36 -1.40 -8.09 14.81
N LEU A 37 -1.17 -6.90 14.23
CA LEU A 37 -0.02 -6.65 13.36
C LEU A 37 1.27 -6.71 14.19
N LYS A 38 2.17 -7.61 13.80
CA LYS A 38 3.50 -7.81 14.42
C LYS A 38 4.52 -6.75 14.02
N VAL A 39 4.07 -5.61 13.50
CA VAL A 39 4.92 -4.48 13.10
C VAL A 39 5.04 -3.52 14.27
N SER A 40 6.26 -3.11 14.59
CA SER A 40 6.57 -2.12 15.61
C SER A 40 6.55 -0.72 15.00
N GLU A 41 7.42 -0.51 14.01
CA GLU A 41 7.58 0.78 13.33
C GLU A 41 8.15 0.59 11.93
N ILE A 42 8.14 1.65 11.13
CA ILE A 42 8.76 1.71 9.82
C ILE A 42 9.82 2.80 9.89
N HIS A 43 11.08 2.45 9.62
CA HIS A 43 12.22 3.35 9.64
C HIS A 43 13.04 3.13 8.38
N ASP A 44 13.40 4.21 7.67
CA ASP A 44 14.23 4.16 6.45
C ASP A 44 13.82 3.09 5.43
N ASN A 45 12.53 3.05 5.08
CA ASN A 45 11.95 2.05 4.15
C ASN A 45 12.06 0.59 4.60
N THR A 46 12.39 0.35 5.87
CA THR A 46 12.46 -0.97 6.49
C THR A 46 11.39 -1.09 7.58
N VAL A 47 10.72 -2.24 7.59
CA VAL A 47 9.72 -2.59 8.60
C VAL A 47 10.42 -3.29 9.76
N VAL A 48 10.31 -2.70 10.95
CA VAL A 48 10.80 -3.28 12.20
C VAL A 48 9.65 -4.03 12.85
N LEU A 49 9.82 -5.33 13.09
CA LEU A 49 8.83 -6.16 13.75
C LEU A 49 8.98 -6.06 15.28
N LYS A 50 7.90 -6.31 16.01
CA LYS A 50 7.90 -6.30 17.49
C LYS A 50 8.85 -7.34 18.11
N ASN A 51 9.28 -8.33 17.34
CA ASN A 51 10.28 -9.33 17.74
C ASN A 51 11.73 -8.93 17.39
N GLY A 52 11.96 -7.71 16.93
CA GLY A 52 13.29 -7.21 16.50
C GLY A 52 13.70 -7.63 15.09
N GLY A 53 12.87 -8.40 14.37
CA GLY A 53 13.15 -8.77 12.99
C GLY A 53 12.99 -7.58 12.03
N LEU A 54 13.83 -7.53 11.00
CA LEU A 54 13.73 -6.53 9.93
C LEU A 54 13.12 -7.17 8.67
N ARG A 55 12.28 -6.40 7.97
CA ARG A 55 11.70 -6.77 6.67
C ARG A 55 11.69 -5.57 5.74
N ALA A 56 12.17 -5.75 4.51
CA ALA A 56 12.00 -4.77 3.44
C ALA A 56 11.08 -5.33 2.36
N VAL A 57 10.27 -4.48 1.73
CA VAL A 57 9.41 -4.87 0.62
C VAL A 57 9.97 -4.22 -0.66
N LEU A 58 10.41 -5.06 -1.59
CA LEU A 58 10.93 -4.62 -2.88
C LEU A 58 9.86 -4.80 -3.94
N LYS A 59 9.61 -3.73 -4.71
CA LYS A 59 8.74 -3.77 -5.88
C LYS A 59 9.61 -3.78 -7.13
N THR A 60 9.45 -4.80 -7.96
CA THR A 60 10.17 -4.94 -9.22
C THR A 60 9.20 -4.95 -10.40
N SER A 61 9.70 -4.58 -11.58
CA SER A 61 8.97 -4.71 -12.85
C SER A 61 9.40 -5.99 -13.57
N SER A 62 8.47 -6.58 -14.31
CA SER A 62 8.79 -7.69 -15.23
C SER A 62 9.58 -7.21 -16.44
N VAL A 63 10.48 -8.05 -16.94
CA VAL A 63 11.20 -7.87 -18.21
C VAL A 63 10.70 -8.87 -19.24
N ASN A 64 10.56 -8.46 -20.51
CA ASN A 64 10.21 -9.38 -21.59
C ASN A 64 11.45 -10.15 -22.05
N LEU A 65 11.63 -11.37 -21.53
CA LEU A 65 12.77 -12.23 -21.86
C LEU A 65 12.73 -12.74 -23.31
N HIS A 66 11.55 -12.98 -23.86
CA HIS A 66 11.42 -13.62 -25.16
C HIS A 66 11.87 -12.72 -26.33
N LEU A 67 11.80 -11.40 -26.16
CA LEU A 67 12.28 -10.43 -27.15
C LEU A 67 13.80 -10.18 -27.09
N LYS A 68 14.52 -10.83 -26.17
CA LYS A 68 15.97 -10.69 -26.02
C LYS A 68 16.70 -11.72 -26.88
N SER A 69 17.95 -11.46 -27.21
CA SER A 69 18.81 -12.46 -27.85
C SER A 69 19.10 -13.64 -26.91
N GLU A 70 19.43 -14.81 -27.44
CA GLU A 70 19.71 -16.00 -26.62
C GLU A 70 20.84 -15.76 -25.60
N ALA A 71 21.88 -15.03 -26.00
CA ALA A 71 22.97 -14.64 -25.10
C ALA A 71 22.49 -13.74 -23.95
N GLU A 72 21.64 -12.74 -24.23
CA GLU A 72 21.05 -11.88 -23.19
C GLU A 72 20.09 -12.67 -22.29
N GLN A 73 19.28 -13.56 -22.85
CA GLN A 73 18.37 -14.41 -22.09
C GLN A 73 19.17 -15.27 -21.09
N ASN A 74 20.21 -15.94 -21.55
CA ASN A 74 21.09 -16.75 -20.71
C ASN A 74 21.77 -15.90 -19.64
N ALA A 75 22.26 -14.71 -19.97
CA ALA A 75 22.86 -13.80 -19.00
C ALA A 75 21.89 -13.41 -17.87
N VAL A 76 20.63 -13.10 -18.20
CA VAL A 76 19.60 -12.78 -17.19
C VAL A 76 19.28 -14.00 -16.32
N ILE A 77 19.18 -15.20 -16.91
CA ILE A 77 18.93 -16.44 -16.17
C ILE A 77 20.08 -16.74 -15.20
N PHE A 78 21.34 -16.66 -15.64
CA PHE A 78 22.51 -16.88 -14.77
C PHE A 78 22.60 -15.83 -13.65
N SER A 79 22.32 -14.57 -13.95
CA SER A 79 22.26 -13.51 -12.92
C SER A 79 21.17 -13.80 -11.88
N TYR A 80 19.99 -14.24 -12.31
CA TYR A 80 18.91 -14.61 -11.40
C TYR A 80 19.24 -15.84 -10.55
N GLN A 81 19.90 -16.84 -11.12
CA GLN A 81 20.39 -18.00 -10.38
C GLN A 81 21.39 -17.59 -9.28
N ASN A 82 22.37 -16.76 -9.64
CA ASN A 82 23.34 -16.25 -8.67
C ASN A 82 22.68 -15.42 -7.57
N PHE A 83 21.67 -14.61 -7.92
CA PHE A 83 20.87 -13.89 -6.94
C PHE A 83 20.20 -14.85 -5.95
N LEU A 84 19.49 -15.89 -6.42
CA LEU A 84 18.85 -16.87 -5.53
C LEU A 84 19.85 -17.59 -4.62
N ASN A 85 21.01 -17.96 -5.17
CA ASN A 85 22.07 -18.61 -4.40
C ASN A 85 22.72 -17.69 -3.35
N SER A 86 22.59 -16.38 -3.47
CA SER A 86 23.14 -15.39 -2.53
C SER A 86 22.24 -15.13 -1.31
N ILE A 87 21.02 -15.68 -1.28
CA ILE A 87 20.04 -15.37 -0.25
C ILE A 87 20.21 -16.30 0.95
N GLU A 88 20.59 -15.72 2.11
CA GLU A 88 20.79 -16.45 3.37
C GLU A 88 19.55 -16.44 4.29
N PHE A 89 18.55 -15.60 3.98
CA PHE A 89 17.37 -15.40 4.83
C PHE A 89 16.07 -15.77 4.08
N PRO A 90 14.99 -16.15 4.80
CA PRO A 90 13.73 -16.48 4.16
C PRO A 90 13.16 -15.27 3.41
N ILE A 91 12.92 -15.45 2.10
CA ILE A 91 12.28 -14.47 1.23
C ILE A 91 10.84 -14.88 0.89
N GLN A 92 10.00 -13.88 0.60
CA GLN A 92 8.64 -14.09 0.12
C GLN A 92 8.48 -13.43 -1.24
N ILE A 93 8.19 -14.24 -2.26
CA ILE A 93 7.91 -13.76 -3.62
C ILE A 93 6.40 -13.68 -3.78
N VAL A 94 5.88 -12.48 -4.00
CA VAL A 94 4.44 -12.24 -4.22
C VAL A 94 4.21 -11.84 -5.68
N ILE A 95 3.56 -12.72 -6.42
CA ILE A 95 3.14 -12.45 -7.80
C ILE A 95 1.68 -12.01 -7.76
N ARG A 96 1.42 -10.76 -8.14
CA ARG A 96 0.05 -10.23 -8.27
C ARG A 96 -0.22 -9.94 -9.74
N SER A 97 -1.15 -10.68 -10.33
CA SER A 97 -1.73 -10.33 -11.63
C SER A 97 -2.67 -9.15 -11.46
N LYS A 98 -2.52 -8.11 -12.28
CA LYS A 98 -3.52 -7.05 -12.42
C LYS A 98 -4.47 -7.50 -13.52
N LYS A 99 -5.76 -7.65 -13.21
CA LYS A 99 -6.82 -7.73 -14.22
C LYS A 99 -7.07 -6.36 -14.82
#